data_AF-A0A7Y6NHN9-F1
#
_entry.id   AF-A0A7Y6NHN9-F1
#
_cell.length_a   1.000
_cell.length_b   1.000
_cell.length_c   1.000
_cell.angle_alpha   90.00
_cell.angle_beta   90.00
_cell.angle_gamma   90.00
#
_symmetry.space_group_name_H-M   'P 1'
#
loop_
_entity.id
_entity.type
_entity.pdbx_description
1 polymer ?
#
loop_
_entity_poly.entity_id
_entity_poly.type
_entity_poly.pdbx_seq_one_letter_code
_entity_poly.pdbx_strand_id
1 'polypeptide(L)'
;MRVNEPLPKTAFFLSVGAKVSWHHSDYISLISAIGGMVAAGSAAFAAFQSNRSARESSKHQQELARFERNRYLRELLRLDALKASESLKSPNSDEWVFSQIANVANALESARLRILEATTENNDETSHFKKYFKSQLSHEITKALSHDHPPECIHHSDGVTMTGLKVNTLWLRNKAFFNFSPLRLEDLAP
;
A
#
# COMPACT_ATOMS: atom_id res chain seq x y z
N MET A 1 -15.76 -35.37 -106.31
CA MET A 1 -15.36 -36.72 -105.84
C MET A 1 -15.76 -36.87 -104.37
N ARG A 2 -16.17 -38.08 -103.99
CA ARG A 2 -16.99 -38.45 -102.83
C ARG A 2 -16.42 -38.05 -101.45
N VAL A 3 -17.24 -37.42 -100.60
CA VAL A 3 -17.99 -37.96 -99.42
C VAL A 3 -17.12 -38.25 -98.19
N ASN A 4 -17.36 -37.55 -97.07
CA ASN A 4 -17.74 -38.10 -95.75
C ASN A 4 -17.55 -37.05 -94.63
N GLU A 5 -18.65 -36.55 -94.06
CA GLU A 5 -18.68 -36.17 -92.64
C GLU A 5 -18.78 -37.45 -91.80
N PRO A 6 -18.25 -37.47 -90.55
CA PRO A 6 -19.17 -37.27 -89.43
C PRO A 6 -18.56 -36.55 -88.19
N LEU A 7 -19.39 -35.74 -87.51
CA LEU A 7 -19.31 -35.47 -86.07
C LEU A 7 -20.10 -36.55 -85.30
N PRO A 8 -20.10 -36.63 -83.94
CA PRO A 8 -19.06 -36.49 -82.92
C PRO A 8 -19.03 -37.73 -81.96
N LYS A 9 -17.96 -37.92 -81.16
CA LYS A 9 -18.01 -38.82 -79.97
C LYS A 9 -17.22 -38.23 -78.79
N THR A 10 -17.97 -37.88 -77.75
CA THR A 10 -17.52 -37.63 -76.38
C THR A 10 -16.84 -38.86 -75.76
N ALA A 11 -15.66 -38.68 -75.16
CA ALA A 11 -15.23 -39.46 -74.00
C ALA A 11 -14.08 -38.76 -73.25
N PHE A 12 -14.34 -38.49 -71.98
CA PHE A 12 -13.41 -38.26 -70.88
C PHE A 12 -12.12 -39.12 -70.97
N PHE A 13 -10.96 -38.58 -70.60
CA PHE A 13 -10.23 -38.91 -69.37
C PHE A 13 -8.82 -38.28 -69.34
N LEU A 14 -8.51 -37.70 -68.16
CA LEU A 14 -7.20 -37.58 -67.52
C LEU A 14 -6.15 -36.60 -68.08
N SER A 15 -6.25 -35.35 -67.63
CA SER A 15 -5.07 -34.50 -67.43
C SER A 15 -4.22 -35.05 -66.27
N VAL A 16 -3.37 -36.04 -66.54
CA VAL A 16 -2.25 -36.36 -65.67
C VAL A 16 -1.05 -35.55 -66.13
N GLY A 17 -0.57 -34.66 -65.26
CA GLY A 17 0.72 -34.00 -65.48
C GLY A 17 0.76 -32.51 -65.15
N ALA A 18 0.14 -32.07 -64.04
CA ALA A 18 0.64 -30.84 -63.41
C ALA A 18 2.03 -31.18 -62.83
N LYS A 19 3.10 -30.92 -63.61
CA LYS A 19 4.45 -30.81 -63.06
C LYS A 19 4.43 -29.70 -62.03
N VAL A 20 4.35 -30.05 -60.75
CA VAL A 20 4.60 -29.12 -59.66
C VAL A 20 6.11 -28.82 -59.71
N SER A 21 6.50 -27.77 -60.45
CA SER A 21 7.87 -27.27 -60.39
C SER A 21 8.02 -26.49 -59.10
N TRP A 22 8.58 -27.12 -58.08
CA TRP A 22 8.96 -26.47 -56.85
C TRP A 22 9.99 -25.38 -57.16
N HIS A 23 9.59 -24.11 -57.06
CA HIS A 23 10.56 -23.02 -57.06
C HIS A 23 11.20 -22.93 -55.67
N HIS A 24 12.50 -22.67 -55.61
CA HIS A 24 13.26 -22.53 -54.36
C HIS A 24 12.62 -21.51 -53.39
N SER A 25 11.93 -20.52 -53.95
CA SER A 25 11.12 -19.52 -53.23
C SER A 25 9.93 -20.11 -52.47
N ASP A 26 9.31 -21.18 -52.97
CA ASP A 26 8.10 -21.78 -52.37
C ASP A 26 8.45 -22.64 -51.15
N TYR A 27 9.62 -23.30 -51.16
CA TYR A 27 10.13 -24.05 -50.01
C TYR A 27 10.52 -23.12 -48.86
N ILE A 28 11.18 -22.00 -49.16
CA ILE A 28 11.52 -20.98 -48.17
C ILE A 28 10.25 -20.32 -47.62
N SER A 29 9.26 -20.06 -48.47
CA SER A 29 7.96 -19.51 -48.03
C SER A 29 7.21 -20.47 -47.11
N LEU A 30 7.18 -21.77 -47.42
CA LEU A 30 6.54 -22.78 -46.57
C LEU A 30 7.27 -22.96 -45.23
N ILE A 31 8.60 -23.04 -45.23
CA ILE A 31 9.39 -23.16 -43.98
C ILE A 31 9.28 -21.89 -43.14
N SER A 32 9.27 -20.70 -43.75
CA SER A 32 9.08 -19.45 -43.03
C SER A 32 7.66 -19.31 -42.47
N ALA A 33 6.64 -19.80 -43.18
CA ALA A 33 5.26 -19.83 -42.71
C ALA A 33 5.07 -20.83 -41.55
N ILE A 34 5.65 -22.03 -41.65
CA ILE A 34 5.62 -23.04 -40.56
C ILE A 34 6.43 -22.54 -39.35
N GLY A 35 7.63 -22.00 -39.58
CA GLY A 35 8.47 -21.40 -38.54
C GLY A 35 7.80 -20.18 -37.88
N GLY A 36 7.10 -19.36 -38.67
CA GLY A 36 6.33 -18.21 -38.20
C GLY A 36 5.12 -18.60 -37.35
N MET A 37 4.41 -19.68 -37.70
CA MET A 37 3.32 -20.21 -36.87
C MET A 37 3.81 -20.82 -35.55
N VAL A 38 4.92 -21.57 -35.57
CA VAL A 38 5.51 -22.13 -34.35
C VAL A 38 6.04 -21.00 -33.45
N ALA A 39 6.69 -19.99 -34.03
CA ALA A 39 7.14 -18.81 -33.31
C ALA A 39 5.96 -18.02 -32.72
N ALA A 40 4.89 -17.78 -33.49
CA ALA A 40 3.68 -17.11 -33.01
C ALA A 40 2.96 -17.92 -31.92
N GLY A 41 2.89 -19.24 -32.03
CA GLY A 41 2.33 -20.13 -31.02
C GLY A 41 3.14 -20.12 -29.72
N SER A 42 4.48 -20.17 -29.83
CA SER A 42 5.37 -20.07 -28.67
C SER A 42 5.32 -18.69 -28.01
N ALA A 43 5.23 -17.61 -28.79
CA ALA A 43 5.09 -16.25 -28.30
C ALA A 43 3.72 -16.01 -27.64
N ALA A 44 2.63 -16.55 -28.21
CA ALA A 44 1.31 -16.49 -27.61
C ALA A 44 1.23 -17.30 -26.31
N PHE A 45 1.86 -18.47 -26.24
CA PHE A 45 1.96 -19.27 -25.02
C PHE A 45 2.80 -18.57 -23.95
N ALA A 46 3.94 -18.01 -24.33
CA ALA A 46 4.79 -17.21 -23.44
C ALA A 46 4.10 -15.94 -22.97
N ALA A 47 3.35 -15.25 -23.84
CA ALA A 47 2.57 -14.05 -23.48
C ALA A 47 1.37 -14.40 -22.59
N PHE A 48 0.70 -15.54 -22.81
CA PHE A 48 -0.37 -16.02 -21.95
C PHE A 48 0.15 -16.42 -20.57
N GLN A 49 1.28 -17.13 -20.52
CA GLN A 49 1.96 -17.50 -19.28
C GLN A 49 2.50 -16.25 -18.56
N SER A 50 3.07 -15.29 -19.29
CA SER A 50 3.52 -14.00 -18.76
C SER A 50 2.36 -13.17 -18.22
N ASN A 51 1.21 -13.14 -18.89
CA ASN A 51 0.01 -12.46 -18.40
C ASN A 51 -0.56 -13.15 -17.15
N ARG A 52 -0.49 -14.48 -17.07
CA ARG A 52 -0.86 -15.23 -15.86
C ARG A 52 0.11 -14.95 -14.70
N SER A 53 1.42 -15.01 -14.95
CA SER A 53 2.45 -14.69 -13.96
C SER A 53 2.46 -13.22 -13.57
N ALA A 54 2.12 -12.28 -14.46
CA ALA A 54 1.99 -10.86 -14.16
C ALA A 54 0.75 -10.59 -13.29
N ARG A 55 -0.36 -11.31 -13.53
CA ARG A 55 -1.54 -11.25 -12.66
C ARG A 55 -1.26 -11.82 -11.27
N GLU A 56 -0.56 -12.94 -11.17
CA GLU A 56 -0.16 -13.53 -9.88
C GLU A 56 0.88 -12.64 -9.16
N SER A 57 1.85 -12.10 -9.90
CA SER A 57 2.84 -11.14 -9.38
C SER A 57 2.20 -9.84 -8.93
N SER A 58 1.13 -9.36 -9.57
CA SER A 58 0.44 -8.13 -9.17
C SER A 58 -0.20 -8.25 -7.78
N LYS A 59 -0.73 -9.44 -7.45
CA LYS A 59 -1.29 -9.69 -6.11
C LYS A 59 -0.20 -9.71 -5.05
N HIS A 60 0.90 -10.41 -5.31
CA HIS A 60 2.04 -10.44 -4.40
C HIS A 60 2.71 -9.08 -4.25
N GLN A 61 2.82 -8.29 -5.32
CA GLN A 61 3.33 -6.92 -5.23
C GLN A 61 2.42 -6.02 -4.41
N GLN A 62 1.09 -6.17 -4.50
CA GLN A 62 0.16 -5.41 -3.66
C GLN A 62 0.26 -5.82 -2.19
N GLU A 63 0.38 -7.12 -1.90
CA GLU A 63 0.56 -7.62 -0.53
C GLU A 63 1.89 -7.15 0.08
N LEU A 64 2.98 -7.20 -0.69
CA LEU A 64 4.28 -6.69 -0.28
C LEU A 64 4.25 -5.17 -0.05
N ALA A 65 3.65 -4.40 -0.97
CA ALA A 65 3.53 -2.96 -0.82
C ALA A 65 2.71 -2.58 0.43
N ARG A 66 1.63 -3.32 0.72
CA ARG A 66 0.85 -3.15 1.95
C ARG A 66 1.67 -3.48 3.19
N PHE A 67 2.41 -4.58 3.16
CA PHE A 67 3.28 -4.99 4.28
C PHE A 67 4.36 -3.95 4.55
N GLU A 68 5.05 -3.48 3.52
CA GLU A 68 6.09 -2.46 3.62
C GLU A 68 5.54 -1.13 4.12
N ARG A 69 4.40 -0.68 3.59
CA ARG A 69 3.70 0.52 4.09
C ARG A 69 3.35 0.38 5.56
N ASN A 70 2.81 -0.76 5.98
CA ASN A 70 2.45 -1.00 7.37
C ASN A 70 3.67 -1.01 8.29
N ARG A 71 4.77 -1.64 7.87
CA ARG A 71 6.05 -1.63 8.58
C ARG A 71 6.60 -0.22 8.70
N TYR A 72 6.60 0.54 7.60
CA TYR A 72 7.09 1.90 7.54
C TYR A 72 6.29 2.82 8.48
N LEU A 73 4.96 2.72 8.47
CA LEU A 73 4.12 3.50 9.40
C LEU A 73 4.42 3.15 10.85
N ARG A 74 4.58 1.87 11.20
CA ARG A 74 4.96 1.47 12.57
C ARG A 74 6.28 2.10 12.99
N GLU A 75 7.27 2.10 12.10
CA GLU A 75 8.57 2.71 12.41
C GLU A 75 8.44 4.21 12.65
N LEU A 76 7.69 4.92 11.81
CA LEU A 76 7.43 6.35 12.00
C LEU A 76 6.71 6.63 13.33
N LEU A 77 5.70 5.82 13.67
CA LEU A 77 4.97 5.94 14.93
C LEU A 77 5.86 5.67 16.14
N ARG A 78 6.76 4.68 16.04
CA ARG A 78 7.76 4.41 17.06
C ARG A 78 8.71 5.59 17.23
N LEU A 79 9.17 6.21 16.14
CA LEU A 79 10.04 7.39 16.20
C LEU A 79 9.33 8.60 16.81
N ASP A 80 8.05 8.83 16.47
CA ASP A 80 7.24 9.89 17.07
C ASP A 80 7.05 9.65 18.58
N ALA A 81 6.84 8.40 19.01
CA ALA A 81 6.74 8.04 20.42
C ALA A 81 8.08 8.21 21.18
N LEU A 82 9.19 7.81 20.57
CA LEU A 82 10.54 8.02 21.11
C LEU A 82 10.84 9.51 21.27
N LYS A 83 10.56 10.33 20.24
CA LYS A 83 10.74 11.78 20.29
C LYS A 83 9.92 12.43 21.41
N ALA A 84 8.68 11.98 21.61
CA ALA A 84 7.85 12.44 22.71
C ALA A 84 8.51 12.09 24.07
N SER A 85 8.99 10.86 24.21
CA SER A 85 9.59 10.35 25.44
C SER A 85 10.91 11.04 25.77
N GLU A 86 11.81 11.21 24.80
CA GLU A 86 13.09 11.90 24.94
C GLU A 86 12.96 13.40 25.25
N SER A 87 11.80 13.99 24.97
CA SER A 87 11.53 15.39 25.32
C SER A 87 11.38 15.58 26.84
N LEU A 88 11.05 14.52 27.58
CA LEU A 88 10.86 14.56 29.02
C LEU A 88 12.19 14.37 29.74
N LYS A 89 12.49 15.26 30.70
CA LYS A 89 13.69 15.18 31.56
C LYS A 89 13.40 14.68 32.96
N SER A 90 12.13 14.67 33.36
CA SER A 90 11.69 14.23 34.68
C SER A 90 10.55 13.22 34.53
N PRO A 91 10.51 12.19 35.41
CA PRO A 91 9.41 11.24 35.45
C PRO A 91 8.10 11.85 35.98
N ASN A 92 8.16 12.99 36.67
CA ASN A 92 6.97 13.60 37.27
C ASN A 92 6.38 14.69 36.36
N SER A 93 5.06 14.64 36.14
CA SER A 93 4.36 15.56 35.23
C SER A 93 4.41 17.01 35.70
N ASP A 94 4.51 17.21 37.01
CA ASP A 94 4.49 18.54 37.63
C ASP A 94 5.82 19.28 37.46
N GLU A 95 6.89 18.55 37.17
CA GLU A 95 8.23 19.09 36.90
C GLU A 95 8.44 19.42 35.43
N TRP A 96 7.46 19.12 34.58
CA TRP A 96 7.58 19.37 33.15
C TRP A 96 7.49 20.86 32.84
N VAL A 97 8.34 21.32 31.92
CA VAL A 97 8.29 22.69 31.41
C VAL A 97 7.53 22.78 30.09
N PHE A 98 7.00 23.97 29.78
CA PHE A 98 6.19 24.21 28.58
C PHE A 98 6.78 23.65 27.29
N SER A 99 8.10 23.82 27.06
CA SER A 99 8.77 23.34 25.85
C SER A 99 8.73 21.82 25.71
N GLN A 100 8.78 21.08 26.83
CA GLN A 100 8.69 19.62 26.82
C GLN A 100 7.29 19.18 26.40
N ILE A 101 6.25 19.82 26.95
CA ILE A 101 4.86 19.50 26.61
C ILE A 101 4.50 19.92 25.21
N ALA A 102 5.00 21.06 24.73
CA ALA A 102 4.84 21.45 23.35
C ALA A 102 5.46 20.40 22.41
N ASN A 103 6.64 19.86 22.72
CA ASN A 103 7.27 18.81 21.92
C ASN A 103 6.47 17.49 21.95
N VAL A 104 5.99 17.08 23.13
CA VAL A 104 5.11 15.91 23.27
C VAL A 104 3.83 16.11 22.45
N ALA A 105 3.12 17.22 22.62
CA ALA A 105 1.88 17.51 21.89
C ALA A 105 2.07 17.51 20.37
N ASN A 106 3.19 18.06 19.88
CA ASN A 106 3.52 18.03 18.45
C ASN A 106 3.89 16.64 17.93
N ALA A 107 4.57 15.82 18.73
CA ALA A 107 4.86 14.43 18.38
C ALA A 107 3.58 13.57 18.33
N LEU A 108 2.66 13.76 19.29
CA LEU A 108 1.33 13.14 19.28
C LEU A 108 0.53 13.56 18.03
N GLU A 109 0.57 14.85 17.68
CA GLU A 109 -0.12 15.35 16.48
C GLU A 109 0.48 14.78 15.19
N SER A 110 1.80 14.66 15.13
CA SER A 110 2.48 14.05 13.98
C SER A 110 2.03 12.61 13.79
N ALA A 111 2.00 11.82 14.87
CA ALA A 111 1.50 10.46 14.86
C ALA A 111 0.03 10.38 14.42
N ARG A 112 -0.83 11.26 14.95
CA ARG A 112 -2.25 11.32 14.56
C ARG A 112 -2.42 11.58 13.07
N LEU A 113 -1.72 12.57 12.52
CA LEU A 113 -1.80 12.93 11.11
C LEU A 113 -1.32 11.78 10.22
N ARG A 114 -0.21 11.12 10.57
CA ARG A 114 0.29 9.94 9.84
C ARG A 114 -0.71 8.79 9.83
N ILE A 115 -1.38 8.53 10.96
CA ILE A 115 -2.42 7.50 11.02
C ILE A 115 -3.57 7.88 10.09
N LEU A 116 -4.11 9.10 10.20
CA LEU A 116 -5.24 9.54 9.37
C LEU A 116 -4.92 9.52 7.86
N GLU A 117 -3.72 9.93 7.48
CA GLU A 117 -3.24 9.85 6.10
C GLU A 117 -3.12 8.40 5.62
N ALA A 118 -2.72 7.49 6.51
CA ALA A 118 -2.52 6.09 6.18
C ALA A 118 -3.76 5.19 6.37
N THR A 119 -4.85 5.66 6.96
CA THR A 119 -6.02 4.81 7.29
C THR A 119 -7.34 5.44 6.88
N THR A 120 -7.32 6.35 5.90
CA THR A 120 -8.38 7.31 5.54
C THR A 120 -9.80 6.74 5.41
N GLU A 121 -9.95 5.43 5.21
CA GLU A 121 -11.24 4.75 5.05
C GLU A 121 -11.40 3.47 5.93
N ASN A 122 -10.37 3.08 6.69
CA ASN A 122 -10.36 1.81 7.44
C ASN A 122 -10.27 2.04 8.96
N ASN A 123 -11.41 1.91 9.64
CA ASN A 123 -11.50 2.14 11.09
C ASN A 123 -10.77 1.06 11.91
N ASP A 124 -10.68 -0.17 11.40
CA ASP A 124 -9.98 -1.27 12.09
C ASP A 124 -8.46 -1.05 12.06
N GLU A 125 -7.93 -0.66 10.90
CA GLU A 125 -6.52 -0.26 10.77
C GLU A 125 -6.20 0.96 11.63
N THR A 126 -7.09 1.97 11.61
CA THR A 126 -6.97 3.16 12.48
C THR A 126 -6.83 2.75 13.95
N SER A 127 -7.72 1.86 14.41
CA SER A 127 -7.73 1.36 15.78
C SER A 127 -6.48 0.54 16.11
N HIS A 128 -5.99 -0.26 15.16
CA HIS A 128 -4.76 -1.04 15.30
C HIS A 128 -3.53 -0.13 15.48
N PHE A 129 -3.37 0.89 14.64
CA PHE A 129 -2.24 1.82 14.75
C PHE A 129 -2.34 2.73 15.98
N LYS A 130 -3.55 3.11 16.40
CA LYS A 130 -3.76 3.78 17.70
C LYS A 130 -3.25 2.92 18.85
N LYS A 131 -3.65 1.65 18.92
CA LYS A 131 -3.19 0.71 19.95
C LYS A 131 -1.67 0.52 19.92
N TYR A 132 -1.11 0.36 18.72
CA TYR A 132 0.33 0.23 18.54
C TYR A 132 1.08 1.48 19.03
N PHE A 133 0.67 2.67 18.63
CA PHE A 133 1.32 3.91 19.05
C PHE A 133 1.25 4.10 20.58
N LYS A 134 0.10 3.84 21.19
CA LYS A 134 -0.06 3.88 22.67
C LYS A 134 0.93 2.97 23.39
N SER A 135 1.21 1.78 22.86
CA SER A 135 2.15 0.84 23.50
C SER A 135 3.62 1.25 23.34
N GLN A 136 3.93 2.21 22.46
CA GLN A 136 5.28 2.75 22.29
C GLN A 136 5.54 3.99 23.15
N LEU A 137 4.50 4.62 23.71
CA LEU A 137 4.66 5.80 24.56
C LEU A 137 5.26 5.42 25.92
N SER A 138 6.03 6.34 26.51
CA SER A 138 6.52 6.16 27.86
C SER A 138 5.37 6.11 28.88
N HIS A 139 5.64 5.49 30.03
CA HIS A 139 4.67 5.37 31.11
C HIS A 139 4.21 6.76 31.61
N GLU A 140 5.11 7.73 31.65
CA GLU A 140 4.87 9.08 32.13
C GLU A 140 3.89 9.83 31.22
N ILE A 141 4.10 9.74 29.90
CA ILE A 141 3.19 10.34 28.91
C ILE A 141 1.82 9.68 28.98
N THR A 142 1.79 8.35 29.07
CA THR A 142 0.55 7.57 29.19
C THR A 142 -0.23 7.96 30.45
N LYS A 143 0.47 8.10 31.58
CA LYS A 143 -0.10 8.55 32.85
C LYS A 143 -0.68 9.96 32.70
N ALA A 144 0.10 10.91 32.17
CA ALA A 144 -0.36 12.30 32.01
C ALA A 144 -1.57 12.44 31.07
N LEU A 145 -1.59 11.70 29.94
CA LEU A 145 -2.73 11.70 29.02
C LEU A 145 -4.00 11.08 29.63
N SER A 146 -3.84 10.23 30.64
CA SER A 146 -4.93 9.64 31.40
C SER A 146 -5.46 10.54 32.52
N HIS A 147 -4.87 11.71 32.78
CA HIS A 147 -5.45 12.70 33.70
C HIS A 147 -6.51 13.54 32.99
N ASP A 148 -7.50 14.04 33.71
CA ASP A 148 -8.59 14.84 33.14
C ASP A 148 -8.09 16.14 32.53
N HIS A 149 -7.16 16.80 33.21
CA HIS A 149 -6.55 18.05 32.76
C HIS A 149 -5.16 17.82 32.13
N PRO A 150 -4.74 18.68 31.20
CA PRO A 150 -3.35 18.73 30.77
C PRO A 150 -2.39 19.08 31.93
N PRO A 151 -1.08 18.88 31.75
CA PRO A 151 -0.07 19.39 32.66
C PRO A 151 -0.20 20.91 32.86
N GLU A 152 -0.04 21.37 34.10
CA GLU A 152 -0.25 22.78 34.48
C GLU A 152 0.66 23.74 33.72
N CYS A 153 1.86 23.30 33.34
CA CYS A 153 2.83 24.11 32.61
C CYS A 153 2.39 24.55 31.21
N ILE A 154 1.27 24.03 30.68
CA ILE A 154 0.62 24.57 29.48
C ILE A 154 0.02 25.97 29.74
N HIS A 155 -0.40 26.22 30.98
CA HIS A 155 -0.93 27.49 31.45
C HIS A 155 0.19 28.26 32.18
N HIS A 156 0.84 29.18 31.48
CA HIS A 156 1.89 30.01 32.07
C HIS A 156 1.35 30.88 33.22
N SER A 157 2.21 31.19 34.19
CA SER A 157 1.96 32.13 35.30
C SER A 157 1.52 33.52 34.83
N ASP A 158 1.95 33.91 33.64
CA ASP A 158 1.73 35.25 33.07
C ASP A 158 0.43 35.34 32.25
N GLY A 159 -0.40 34.28 32.30
CA GLY A 159 -1.69 34.21 31.62
C GLY A 159 -1.71 33.32 30.37
N VAL A 160 -2.88 33.26 29.75
CA VAL A 160 -3.16 32.41 28.59
C VAL A 160 -2.53 33.00 27.32
N THR A 161 -1.44 32.41 26.84
CA THR A 161 -0.84 32.79 25.56
C THR A 161 -1.47 32.03 24.39
N MET A 162 -1.46 32.62 23.18
CA MET A 162 -1.93 31.93 21.97
C MET A 162 -1.18 30.62 21.70
N THR A 163 0.11 30.57 22.02
CA THR A 163 0.93 29.37 21.91
C THR A 163 0.47 28.30 22.91
N GLY A 164 0.19 28.68 24.16
CA GLY A 164 -0.36 27.78 25.17
C GLY A 164 -1.72 27.21 24.77
N LEU A 165 -2.62 28.04 24.23
CA LEU A 165 -3.92 27.58 23.69
C LEU A 165 -3.76 26.58 22.55
N LYS A 166 -2.80 26.80 21.65
CA LYS A 166 -2.52 25.87 20.55
C LYS A 166 -2.03 24.53 21.09
N VAL A 167 -1.07 24.53 22.02
CA VAL A 167 -0.55 23.31 22.64
C VAL A 167 -1.65 22.57 23.41
N ASN A 168 -2.49 23.29 24.16
CA ASN A 168 -3.65 22.70 24.84
C ASN A 168 -4.62 22.04 23.86
N THR A 169 -4.92 22.73 22.75
CA THR A 169 -5.81 22.20 21.70
C THR A 169 -5.24 20.93 21.08
N LEU A 170 -3.94 20.89 20.80
CA LEU A 170 -3.25 19.70 20.31
C LEU A 170 -3.31 18.57 21.34
N TRP A 171 -3.08 18.88 22.62
CA TRP A 171 -3.12 17.91 23.71
C TRP A 171 -4.50 17.24 23.80
N LEU A 172 -5.56 18.04 23.95
CA LEU A 172 -6.94 17.53 24.10
C LEU A 172 -7.41 16.77 22.86
N ARG A 173 -7.10 17.26 21.67
CA ARG A 173 -7.44 16.59 20.41
C ARG A 173 -6.75 15.23 20.29
N ASN A 174 -5.47 15.15 20.63
CA ASN A 174 -4.73 13.89 20.57
C ASN A 174 -5.17 12.93 21.67
N LYS A 175 -5.42 13.42 22.89
CA LYS A 175 -6.02 12.64 23.98
C LYS A 175 -7.32 11.95 23.52
N ALA A 176 -8.22 12.71 22.89
CA ALA A 176 -9.46 12.19 22.34
C ALA A 176 -9.22 11.20 21.20
N PHE A 177 -8.36 11.52 20.23
CA PHE A 177 -8.10 10.65 19.09
C PHE A 177 -7.56 9.28 19.51
N PHE A 178 -6.62 9.23 20.46
CA PHE A 178 -6.01 7.99 20.94
C PHE A 178 -6.85 7.29 22.03
N ASN A 179 -8.05 7.79 22.35
CA ASN A 179 -8.94 7.23 23.36
C ASN A 179 -8.22 7.02 24.70
N PHE A 180 -7.53 8.06 25.19
CA PHE A 180 -7.04 8.07 26.57
C PHE A 180 -8.21 8.43 27.47
N SER A 181 -8.72 7.42 28.18
CA SER A 181 -9.75 7.60 29.20
C SER A 181 -9.11 8.02 30.52
N PRO A 182 -9.84 8.75 31.37
CA PRO A 182 -9.44 8.93 32.75
C PRO A 182 -9.28 7.56 33.39
N LEU A 183 -8.14 7.29 34.04
CA LEU A 183 -7.99 6.07 34.86
C LEU A 183 -9.12 6.08 35.89
N ARG A 184 -10.09 5.17 35.76
CA ARG A 184 -11.11 5.03 36.79
C ARG A 184 -10.46 4.34 37.98
N LEU A 185 -10.78 4.75 39.20
CA LEU A 185 -10.31 4.11 40.43
C LEU A 185 -10.53 2.58 40.42
N GLU A 186 -11.51 2.11 39.66
CA GLU A 186 -11.87 0.71 39.41
C GLU A 186 -10.72 -0.09 38.78
N ASP A 187 -9.86 0.55 37.96
CA ASP A 187 -8.71 -0.09 37.29
C ASP A 187 -7.47 -0.18 38.19
N LEU A 188 -7.52 0.37 39.41
CA LEU A 188 -6.45 0.33 40.42
C LEU A 188 -6.72 -0.65 41.59
N ALA A 189 -7.82 -1.40 41.55
CA ALA A 189 -8.08 -2.46 42.51
C ALA A 189 -7.34 -3.75 42.11
N PRO A 190 -6.60 -4.41 43.03
CA PRO A 190 -5.87 -5.65 42.76
C PRO A 190 -6.76 -6.87 42.51
#